data_AF-A0A2D5T417-F1
#
_entry.id   AF-A0A2D5T417-F1
#
_cell.length_a   1.000
_cell.length_b   1.000
_cell.length_c   1.000
_cell.angle_alpha   90.00
_cell.angle_beta   90.00
_cell.angle_gamma   90.00
#
_symmetry.space_group_name_H-M   'P 1'
#
loop_
_entity.id
_entity.type
_entity.pdbx_description
1 polymer ?
#
loop_
_entity_poly.entity_id
_entity_poly.type
_entity_poly.pdbx_seq_one_letter_code
_entity_poly.pdbx_strand_id
1 'polypeptide(L)'
;MRMLSSTTIGLILLLNTQPTLSNEITAYQWDFGDGTTSSEAKPNHEYKQPGFYQVTLKAFVNDKLSYSKQHLVDAVTPVIESFAISGEKTAKVGEKLSFKPALETSKPVQLNYVWTAHDGAEHQGSRYEFEATKAGTFNLSLSGFFEGHKVTTEEISYTISAEDSTTTPTTPTDKTQQSDGGGGSLFWLIPALFFTACRKRK
;
A
#
# COMPACT_ATOMS: atom_id res chain seq x y z
N MET A 1 -25.75 -8.95 -2.61
CA MET A 1 -26.33 -8.72 -1.27
C MET A 1 -25.31 -9.20 -0.24
N ARG A 2 -24.34 -8.36 0.14
CA ARG A 2 -23.35 -8.70 1.17
C ARG A 2 -23.84 -8.11 2.48
N MET A 3 -24.03 -8.98 3.46
CA MET A 3 -24.50 -8.64 4.80
C MET A 3 -23.46 -7.71 5.45
N LEU A 4 -23.88 -6.51 5.85
CA LEU A 4 -23.06 -5.65 6.70
C LEU A 4 -22.88 -6.38 8.04
N SER A 5 -21.67 -6.89 8.29
CA SER A 5 -21.33 -7.48 9.57
C SER A 5 -21.36 -6.38 10.62
N SER A 6 -22.43 -6.36 11.42
CA SER A 6 -22.48 -5.61 12.66
C SER A 6 -21.25 -5.98 13.47
N THR A 7 -20.32 -5.03 13.59
CA THR A 7 -18.99 -5.27 14.14
C THR A 7 -19.08 -5.20 15.66
N THR A 8 -19.66 -6.23 16.28
CA THR A 8 -19.52 -6.54 17.72
C THR A 8 -18.10 -7.09 18.00
N ILE A 9 -17.07 -6.58 17.32
CA ILE A 9 -15.71 -7.13 17.39
C ILE A 9 -14.86 -6.36 18.43
N GLY A 10 -15.18 -5.09 18.72
CA GLY A 10 -14.39 -4.29 19.67
C GLY A 10 -14.57 -4.64 21.14
N LEU A 11 -15.72 -5.17 21.54
CA LEU A 11 -16.06 -5.36 22.97
C LEU A 11 -15.76 -6.78 23.49
N ILE A 12 -15.76 -7.79 22.63
CA ILE A 12 -15.61 -9.20 23.04
C ILE A 12 -14.16 -9.53 23.44
N LEU A 13 -13.15 -8.79 22.95
CA LEU A 13 -11.74 -9.13 23.17
C LEU A 13 -11.22 -8.80 24.58
N LEU A 14 -11.91 -7.94 25.34
CA LEU A 14 -11.45 -7.47 26.66
C LEU A 14 -11.75 -8.42 27.82
N LEU A 15 -12.62 -9.42 27.64
CA LEU A 15 -13.18 -10.20 28.75
C LEU A 15 -12.44 -11.51 29.07
N ASN A 16 -11.42 -11.89 28.31
CA ASN A 16 -10.71 -13.16 28.55
C ASN A 16 -9.63 -13.11 29.64
N THR A 17 -9.40 -11.95 30.26
CA THR A 17 -8.58 -11.87 31.49
C THR A 17 -9.43 -11.41 32.65
N GLN A 18 -10.36 -12.26 33.10
CA GLN A 18 -10.96 -12.11 34.43
C GLN A 18 -9.82 -12.11 35.46
N PRO A 19 -9.74 -11.13 36.36
CA PRO A 19 -8.78 -11.17 37.45
C PRO A 19 -9.06 -12.39 38.33
N THR A 20 -8.01 -13.01 38.88
CA THR A 20 -8.07 -14.17 39.78
C THR A 20 -8.85 -13.93 41.09
N LEU A 21 -9.40 -12.71 41.27
CA LEU A 21 -10.19 -12.25 42.41
C LEU A 21 -11.64 -11.92 42.00
N SER A 22 -12.15 -12.47 40.90
CA SER A 22 -13.46 -12.10 40.33
C SER A 22 -14.64 -12.23 41.29
N ASN A 23 -14.54 -13.07 42.32
CA ASN A 23 -15.53 -13.27 43.37
C ASN A 23 -15.43 -12.24 44.52
N GLU A 24 -14.37 -11.44 44.59
CA GLU A 24 -14.17 -10.42 45.63
C GLU A 24 -14.41 -8.99 45.12
N ILE A 25 -14.51 -8.80 43.80
CA ILE A 25 -14.71 -7.48 43.21
C ILE A 25 -16.10 -6.95 43.57
N THR A 26 -16.10 -5.78 44.21
CA THR A 26 -17.30 -5.06 44.66
C THR A 26 -17.75 -3.97 43.69
N ALA A 27 -16.85 -3.41 42.87
CA ALA A 27 -17.20 -2.36 41.91
C ALA A 27 -16.27 -2.33 40.69
N TYR A 28 -16.78 -1.79 39.59
CA TYR A 28 -16.07 -1.56 38.34
C TYR A 28 -16.16 -0.08 37.97
N GLN A 29 -15.12 0.42 37.30
CA GLN A 29 -15.12 1.73 36.67
C GLN A 29 -14.42 1.62 35.31
N TRP A 30 -15.14 2.03 34.27
CA TRP A 30 -14.67 2.12 32.91
C TRP A 30 -14.53 3.58 32.52
N ASP A 31 -13.43 3.89 31.86
CA ASP A 31 -13.23 5.11 31.07
C ASP A 31 -12.97 4.64 29.64
N PHE A 32 -13.82 5.05 28.70
CA PHE A 32 -13.71 4.60 27.30
C PHE A 32 -12.76 5.47 26.47
N GLY A 33 -12.16 6.51 27.05
CA GLY A 33 -11.22 7.39 26.35
C GLY A 33 -11.86 8.37 25.37
N ASP A 34 -13.19 8.35 25.23
CA ASP A 34 -13.99 9.30 24.44
C ASP A 34 -14.74 10.33 25.33
N GLY A 35 -14.41 10.36 26.62
CA GLY A 35 -15.05 11.19 27.64
C GLY A 35 -16.27 10.56 28.31
N THR A 36 -16.64 9.32 27.94
CA THR A 36 -17.73 8.58 28.59
C THR A 36 -17.20 7.51 29.54
N THR A 37 -18.03 7.12 30.52
CA THR A 37 -17.67 6.17 31.58
C THR A 37 -18.80 5.19 31.90
N SER A 38 -18.49 4.05 32.52
CA SER A 38 -19.50 3.12 33.04
C SER A 38 -19.07 2.46 34.36
N SER A 39 -20.03 2.04 35.17
CA SER A 39 -19.80 1.24 36.40
C SER A 39 -20.29 -0.20 36.27
N GLU A 40 -20.78 -0.60 35.10
CA GLU A 40 -21.23 -1.97 34.86
C GLU A 40 -20.05 -2.94 34.86
N ALA A 41 -20.28 -4.18 35.30
CA ALA A 41 -19.26 -5.23 35.23
C ALA A 41 -18.89 -5.58 33.77
N LYS A 42 -19.87 -5.46 32.86
CA LYS A 42 -19.74 -5.79 31.43
C LYS A 42 -20.54 -4.79 30.58
N PRO A 43 -20.08 -3.53 30.46
CA PRO A 43 -20.78 -2.52 29.68
C PRO A 43 -20.69 -2.84 28.18
N ASN A 44 -21.68 -2.38 27.42
CA ASN A 44 -21.56 -2.21 25.97
C ASN A 44 -21.33 -0.74 25.64
N HIS A 45 -20.41 -0.46 24.72
CA HIS A 45 -20.06 0.91 24.33
C HIS A 45 -19.91 1.03 22.82
N GLU A 46 -20.42 2.13 22.25
CA GLU A 46 -20.36 2.44 20.82
C GLU A 46 -19.63 3.77 20.59
N TYR A 47 -18.55 3.73 19.81
CA TYR A 47 -17.82 4.92 19.42
C TYR A 47 -18.50 5.62 18.24
N LYS A 48 -18.89 6.88 18.48
CA LYS A 48 -19.57 7.70 17.46
C LYS A 48 -18.62 8.13 16.35
N GLN A 49 -17.37 8.42 16.68
CA GLN A 49 -16.34 8.81 15.74
C GLN A 49 -15.30 7.69 15.57
N PRO A 50 -14.74 7.52 14.36
CA PRO A 50 -13.57 6.67 14.18
C PRO A 50 -12.38 7.25 14.92
N GLY A 51 -11.57 6.38 15.53
CA GLY A 51 -10.37 6.78 16.25
C GLY A 51 -9.75 5.63 17.02
N PHE A 52 -8.61 5.91 17.63
CA PHE A 52 -7.97 5.02 18.59
C PHE A 52 -8.27 5.48 20.00
N TYR A 53 -8.91 4.63 20.80
CA TYR A 53 -9.37 4.97 22.14
C TYR A 53 -8.64 4.13 23.18
N GLN A 54 -8.00 4.79 24.14
CA GLN A 54 -7.38 4.10 25.27
C GLN A 54 -8.42 3.86 26.36
N VAL A 55 -9.00 2.66 26.34
CA VAL A 55 -9.97 2.22 27.35
C VAL A 55 -9.23 1.84 28.63
N THR A 56 -9.72 2.32 29.77
CA THR A 56 -9.22 1.98 31.09
C THR A 56 -10.31 1.29 31.90
N LEU A 57 -10.02 0.06 32.37
CA LEU A 57 -10.83 -0.64 33.37
C LEU A 57 -10.15 -0.55 34.72
N LYS A 58 -10.90 -0.18 35.76
CA LYS A 58 -10.52 -0.28 37.17
C LYS A 58 -11.54 -1.15 37.90
N ALA A 59 -11.07 -2.05 38.76
CA ALA A 59 -11.93 -2.84 39.63
C ALA A 59 -11.50 -2.72 41.09
N PHE A 60 -12.49 -2.74 41.98
CA PHE A 60 -12.34 -2.40 43.39
C PHE A 60 -12.86 -3.50 44.29
N VAL A 61 -12.16 -3.73 45.40
CA VAL A 61 -12.58 -4.61 46.51
C VAL A 61 -12.70 -3.74 47.75
N ASN A 62 -13.90 -3.61 48.32
CA ASN A 62 -14.19 -2.78 49.48
C ASN A 62 -13.66 -1.33 49.30
N ASP A 63 -14.04 -0.70 48.18
CA ASP A 63 -13.64 0.66 47.77
C ASP A 63 -12.13 0.88 47.53
N LYS A 64 -11.32 -0.17 47.63
CA LYS A 64 -9.88 -0.12 47.31
C LYS A 64 -9.63 -0.62 45.90
N LEU A 65 -8.87 0.15 45.12
CA LEU A 65 -8.41 -0.28 43.79
C LEU A 65 -7.62 -1.58 43.92
N SER A 66 -8.12 -2.63 43.29
CA SER A 66 -7.52 -3.98 43.30
C SER A 66 -6.92 -4.34 41.94
N TYR A 67 -7.49 -3.79 40.86
CA TYR A 67 -7.05 -4.06 39.50
C TYR A 67 -7.22 -2.82 38.62
N SER A 68 -6.28 -2.61 37.70
CA SER A 68 -6.39 -1.62 36.64
C SER A 68 -5.73 -2.15 35.37
N LYS A 69 -6.37 -1.97 34.22
CA LYS A 69 -5.82 -2.33 32.91
C LYS A 69 -6.25 -1.33 31.85
N GLN A 70 -5.33 -1.05 30.94
CA GLN A 70 -5.59 -0.26 29.74
C GLN A 70 -5.57 -1.14 28.50
N HIS A 71 -6.31 -0.73 27.48
CA HIS A 71 -6.33 -1.34 26.17
C HIS A 71 -6.61 -0.31 25.09
N LEU A 72 -5.91 -0.40 23.96
CA LEU A 72 -6.17 0.45 22.81
C LEU A 72 -7.24 -0.21 21.94
N VAL A 73 -8.36 0.47 21.75
CA VAL A 73 -9.43 0.05 20.85
C VAL A 73 -9.29 0.80 19.53
N ASP A 74 -9.27 0.04 18.43
CA ASP A 74 -9.35 0.57 17.07
C ASP A 74 -10.83 0.65 16.65
N ALA A 75 -11.38 1.87 16.65
CA ALA A 75 -12.71 2.17 16.13
C ALA A 75 -12.67 2.66 14.66
N VAL A 76 -11.50 2.69 14.02
CA VAL A 76 -11.32 3.07 12.61
C VAL A 76 -11.58 1.87 11.70
N THR A 77 -11.01 0.72 12.01
CA THR A 77 -11.20 -0.52 11.23
C THR A 77 -12.68 -0.89 10.99
N PRO A 78 -13.60 -0.86 11.98
CA PRO A 78 -15.02 -1.13 11.72
C PRO A 78 -15.70 -0.12 10.79
N VAL A 79 -15.11 1.06 10.58
CA VAL A 79 -15.63 2.10 9.67
C VAL A 79 -15.23 1.82 8.22
N ILE A 80 -14.12 1.12 7.98
CA ILE A 80 -13.65 0.76 6.64
C ILE A 80 -14.46 -0.43 6.12
N GLU A 81 -15.35 -0.18 5.17
CA GLU A 81 -16.20 -1.21 4.56
C GLU A 81 -15.50 -1.92 3.40
N SER A 82 -14.69 -1.19 2.64
CA SER A 82 -13.88 -1.73 1.56
C SER A 82 -12.60 -0.91 1.38
N PHE A 83 -11.52 -1.61 1.07
CA PHE A 83 -10.26 -1.02 0.69
C PHE A 83 -9.69 -1.80 -0.49
N ALA A 84 -9.44 -1.10 -1.58
CA ALA A 84 -8.96 -1.70 -2.81
C ALA A 84 -7.98 -0.78 -3.53
N ILE A 85 -7.19 -1.37 -4.43
CA ILE A 85 -6.37 -0.64 -5.39
C ILE A 85 -7.14 -0.54 -6.71
N SER A 86 -7.37 0.69 -7.18
CA SER A 86 -8.00 0.98 -8.46
C SER A 86 -6.96 1.47 -9.47
N GLY A 87 -7.07 1.00 -10.72
CA GLY A 87 -6.13 1.31 -11.80
C GLY A 87 -6.08 0.17 -12.82
N GLU A 88 -5.55 0.44 -14.01
CA GLU A 88 -5.27 -0.59 -15.00
C GLU A 88 -4.17 -1.51 -14.48
N LYS A 89 -4.39 -2.83 -14.55
CA LYS A 89 -3.44 -3.84 -14.03
C LYS A 89 -2.59 -4.46 -15.12
N THR A 90 -2.67 -3.93 -16.34
CA THR A 90 -1.96 -4.44 -17.52
C THR A 90 -1.41 -3.27 -18.31
N ALA A 91 -0.16 -3.37 -18.76
CA ALA A 91 0.48 -2.38 -19.62
C ALA A 91 1.50 -3.05 -20.55
N LYS A 92 1.97 -2.33 -21.56
CA LYS A 92 3.19 -2.66 -22.32
C LYS A 92 4.39 -1.91 -21.74
N VAL A 93 5.59 -2.41 -22.02
CA VAL A 93 6.81 -1.63 -21.76
C VAL A 93 6.71 -0.27 -22.47
N GLY A 94 7.12 0.80 -21.79
CA GLY A 94 7.01 2.20 -22.23
C GLY A 94 5.68 2.89 -21.87
N GLU A 95 4.65 2.15 -21.46
CA GLU A 95 3.37 2.76 -21.05
C GLU A 95 3.40 3.23 -19.59
N LYS A 96 2.53 4.20 -19.26
CA LYS A 96 2.38 4.70 -17.88
C LYS A 96 1.26 3.97 -17.17
N LEU A 97 1.53 3.52 -15.95
CA LEU A 97 0.52 3.00 -15.03
C LEU A 97 0.20 4.04 -13.97
N SER A 98 -1.07 4.09 -13.55
CA SER A 98 -1.57 4.97 -12.50
C SER A 98 -2.51 4.19 -11.58
N PHE A 99 -2.17 4.13 -10.31
CA PHE A 99 -2.95 3.48 -9.27
C PHE A 99 -3.43 4.49 -8.23
N LYS A 100 -4.64 4.29 -7.71
CA LYS A 100 -5.26 5.10 -6.66
C LYS A 100 -5.96 4.21 -5.62
N PRO A 101 -6.07 4.65 -4.36
CA PRO A 101 -6.90 3.95 -3.38
C PRO A 101 -8.37 4.05 -3.79
N ALA A 102 -9.11 2.97 -3.61
CA ALA A 102 -10.56 2.94 -3.58
C ALA A 102 -10.98 2.56 -2.16
N LEU A 103 -11.43 3.56 -1.39
CA LEU A 103 -11.78 3.44 0.01
C LEU A 103 -13.27 3.71 0.17
N GLU A 104 -13.99 2.75 0.73
CA GLU A 104 -15.40 2.89 1.09
C GLU A 104 -15.54 2.81 2.61
N THR A 105 -16.25 3.77 3.19
CA THR A 105 -16.37 3.91 4.65
C THR A 105 -17.80 4.25 5.06
N SER A 106 -18.26 3.66 6.17
CA SER A 106 -19.59 3.96 6.74
C SER A 106 -19.67 5.34 7.40
N LYS A 107 -18.52 5.94 7.76
CA LYS A 107 -18.37 7.28 8.34
C LYS A 107 -17.16 7.97 7.71
N PRO A 108 -17.11 9.31 7.62
CA PRO A 108 -15.97 10.02 7.06
C PRO A 108 -14.66 9.68 7.81
N VAL A 109 -13.69 9.12 7.08
CA VAL A 109 -12.34 8.85 7.56
C VAL A 109 -11.34 9.27 6.50
N GLN A 110 -10.26 9.92 6.94
CA GLN A 110 -9.14 10.27 6.07
C GLN A 110 -7.93 9.41 6.45
N LEU A 111 -7.34 8.76 5.45
CA LEU A 111 -6.15 7.94 5.62
C LEU A 111 -4.96 8.57 4.89
N ASN A 112 -3.78 8.35 5.45
CA ASN A 112 -2.52 8.49 4.75
C ASN A 112 -2.20 7.17 4.04
N TYR A 113 -1.60 7.23 2.85
CA TYR A 113 -1.36 6.06 2.02
C TYR A 113 0.13 5.86 1.78
N VAL A 114 0.57 4.61 1.92
CA VAL A 114 1.91 4.16 1.55
C VAL A 114 1.77 3.01 0.56
N TRP A 115 2.37 3.17 -0.61
CA TRP A 115 2.49 2.15 -1.64
C TRP A 115 3.84 1.47 -1.48
N THR A 116 3.88 0.15 -1.52
CA THR A 116 5.13 -0.63 -1.52
C THR A 116 5.20 -1.42 -2.82
N ALA A 117 6.18 -1.07 -3.65
CA ALA A 117 6.45 -1.76 -4.90
C ALA A 117 7.14 -3.12 -4.66
N HIS A 118 7.20 -3.96 -5.70
CA HIS A 118 7.76 -5.31 -5.63
C HIS A 118 9.24 -5.39 -5.18
N ASP A 119 10.00 -4.30 -5.33
CA ASP A 119 11.39 -4.17 -4.88
C ASP A 119 11.51 -3.66 -3.43
N GLY A 120 10.38 -3.43 -2.77
CA GLY A 120 10.30 -2.87 -1.42
C GLY A 120 10.35 -1.34 -1.38
N ALA A 121 10.44 -0.64 -2.52
CA ALA A 121 10.42 0.80 -2.55
C ALA A 121 9.06 1.36 -2.09
N GLU A 122 9.09 2.38 -1.23
CA GLU A 122 7.90 3.00 -0.67
C GLU A 122 7.59 4.36 -1.31
N HIS A 123 6.31 4.60 -1.59
CA HIS A 123 5.80 5.87 -2.09
C HIS A 123 4.61 6.32 -1.27
N GLN A 124 4.59 7.59 -0.84
CA GLN A 124 3.47 8.14 -0.08
C GLN A 124 2.53 8.96 -0.96
N GLY A 125 1.24 8.90 -0.66
CA GLY A 125 0.23 9.78 -1.24
C GLY A 125 -0.93 9.05 -1.91
N SER A 126 -1.93 9.83 -2.34
CA SER A 126 -3.20 9.32 -2.88
C SER A 126 -3.12 8.79 -4.31
N ARG A 127 -1.91 8.69 -4.89
CA ARG A 127 -1.70 8.18 -6.24
C ARG A 127 -0.28 7.64 -6.39
N TYR A 128 -0.14 6.52 -7.07
CA TYR A 128 1.15 5.95 -7.45
C TYR A 128 1.22 5.83 -8.98
N GLU A 129 2.20 6.49 -9.58
CA GLU A 129 2.40 6.52 -11.03
C GLU A 129 3.85 6.22 -11.39
N PHE A 130 4.04 5.43 -12.43
CA PHE A 130 5.35 5.10 -12.98
C PHE A 130 5.24 4.69 -14.45
N GLU A 131 6.37 4.68 -15.13
CA GLU A 131 6.51 4.16 -16.49
C GLU A 131 6.97 2.69 -16.43
N ALA A 132 6.31 1.84 -17.20
CA ALA A 132 6.57 0.41 -17.26
C ALA A 132 7.89 0.15 -18.01
N THR A 133 8.99 -0.02 -17.30
CA THR A 133 10.32 -0.21 -17.93
C THR A 133 10.72 -1.67 -18.10
N LYS A 134 10.05 -2.60 -17.43
CA LYS A 134 10.41 -4.02 -17.40
C LYS A 134 9.17 -4.90 -17.52
N ALA A 135 9.19 -5.83 -18.48
CA ALA A 135 8.14 -6.84 -18.62
C ALA A 135 8.18 -7.86 -17.47
N GLY A 136 7.01 -8.33 -17.06
CA GLY A 136 6.84 -9.30 -15.98
C GLY A 136 5.53 -9.11 -15.22
N THR A 137 5.32 -9.96 -14.21
CA THR A 137 4.24 -9.80 -13.23
C THR A 137 4.85 -9.31 -11.92
N PHE A 138 4.24 -8.28 -11.35
CA PHE A 138 4.75 -7.61 -10.16
C PHE A 138 3.65 -7.48 -9.12
N ASN A 139 4.03 -7.49 -7.85
CA ASN A 139 3.13 -7.20 -6.76
C ASN A 139 3.19 -5.72 -6.39
N LEU A 140 2.05 -5.19 -5.97
CA LEU A 140 1.91 -3.85 -5.42
C LEU A 140 1.09 -3.96 -4.14
N SER A 141 1.67 -3.52 -3.03
CA SER A 141 0.95 -3.36 -1.76
C SER A 141 0.58 -1.90 -1.56
N LEU A 142 -0.62 -1.67 -1.02
CA LEU A 142 -1.09 -0.37 -0.57
C LEU A 142 -1.49 -0.51 0.90
N SER A 143 -0.91 0.31 1.77
CA SER A 143 -1.25 0.40 3.18
C SER A 143 -1.93 1.74 3.49
N GLY A 144 -3.05 1.68 4.22
CA GLY A 144 -3.77 2.85 4.72
C GLY A 144 -3.48 3.07 6.21
N PHE A 145 -3.19 4.32 6.58
CA PHE A 145 -2.81 4.73 7.93
C PHE A 145 -3.75 5.80 8.46
N PHE A 146 -4.24 5.62 9.69
CA PHE A 146 -4.94 6.64 10.45
C PHE A 146 -4.04 7.07 11.61
N GLU A 147 -3.77 8.37 11.75
CA GLU A 147 -2.91 8.93 12.81
C GLU A 147 -1.55 8.20 12.98
N GLY A 148 -0.97 7.71 11.88
CA GLY A 148 0.32 7.00 11.88
C GLY A 148 0.24 5.50 12.18
N HIS A 149 -0.94 4.97 12.53
CA HIS A 149 -1.17 3.55 12.71
C HIS A 149 -1.74 2.92 11.44
N LYS A 150 -1.17 1.79 11.00
CA LYS A 150 -1.71 1.05 9.86
C LYS A 150 -3.03 0.40 10.24
N VAL A 151 -4.11 0.75 9.54
CA VAL A 151 -5.47 0.25 9.79
C VAL A 151 -5.96 -0.70 8.70
N THR A 152 -5.36 -0.64 7.50
CA THR A 152 -5.72 -1.53 6.40
C THR A 152 -4.55 -1.72 5.45
N THR A 153 -4.58 -2.82 4.71
CA THR A 153 -3.62 -3.14 3.66
C THR A 153 -4.32 -3.93 2.57
N GLU A 154 -3.93 -3.68 1.32
CA GLU A 154 -4.36 -4.44 0.15
C GLU A 154 -3.13 -4.80 -0.69
N GLU A 155 -3.17 -5.95 -1.36
CA GLU A 155 -2.13 -6.36 -2.29
C GLU A 155 -2.74 -6.83 -3.60
N ILE A 156 -2.19 -6.37 -4.72
CA ILE A 156 -2.58 -6.82 -6.06
C ILE A 156 -1.35 -7.25 -6.85
N SER A 157 -1.58 -8.02 -7.91
CA SER A 157 -0.62 -8.18 -8.99
C SER A 157 -1.02 -7.35 -10.21
N TYR A 158 -0.02 -6.89 -10.96
CA TYR A 158 -0.17 -6.27 -12.27
C TYR A 158 0.87 -6.86 -13.25
N THR A 159 0.55 -6.81 -14.55
CA THR A 159 1.35 -7.45 -15.61
C THR A 159 1.82 -6.42 -16.63
N ILE A 160 3.11 -6.41 -16.91
CA ILE A 160 3.72 -5.64 -17.99
C ILE A 160 4.13 -6.63 -19.09
N SER A 161 3.59 -6.44 -20.29
CA SER A 161 3.94 -7.20 -21.49
C SER A 161 5.09 -6.54 -22.23
N ALA A 162 5.91 -7.33 -22.94
CA ALA A 162 6.97 -6.79 -23.78
C ALA A 162 6.40 -5.88 -24.88
N GLU A 163 7.20 -4.91 -25.33
CA GLU A 163 6.86 -4.19 -26.56
C GLU A 163 6.70 -5.19 -27.70
N ASP A 164 5.69 -4.95 -28.54
CA ASP A 164 5.57 -5.69 -29.77
C ASP A 164 6.82 -5.40 -30.58
N SER A 165 7.59 -6.44 -30.89
CA SER A 165 8.76 -6.32 -31.73
C SER A 165 8.28 -6.08 -33.15
N THR A 166 7.84 -4.85 -33.47
CA THR A 166 7.78 -4.40 -34.85
C THR A 166 9.21 -4.30 -35.34
N THR A 167 9.74 -5.44 -35.78
CA THR A 167 10.71 -5.44 -36.86
C THR A 167 10.02 -4.75 -38.03
N THR A 168 10.33 -3.47 -38.20
CA THR A 168 10.21 -2.89 -39.54
C THR A 168 11.06 -3.80 -40.42
N PRO A 169 10.51 -4.48 -41.44
CA PRO A 169 11.36 -5.19 -42.38
C PRO A 169 12.18 -4.10 -43.07
N THR A 170 13.45 -3.97 -42.70
CA THR A 170 14.41 -3.31 -43.58
C THR A 170 14.41 -4.11 -44.87
N THR A 171 13.67 -3.63 -45.86
CA THR A 171 13.77 -4.07 -47.24
C THR A 171 15.24 -4.05 -47.63
N PRO A 172 15.86 -5.19 -47.96
CA PRO A 172 17.14 -5.18 -48.65
C PRO A 172 16.86 -4.51 -50.00
N THR A 173 17.45 -3.35 -50.23
CA THR A 173 17.50 -2.79 -51.59
C THR A 173 18.44 -3.71 -52.38
N ASP A 174 17.86 -4.72 -53.01
CA ASP A 174 18.49 -5.52 -54.05
C ASP A 174 18.80 -4.60 -55.24
N LYS A 175 20.07 -4.26 -55.41
CA LYS A 175 20.60 -3.79 -56.69
C LYS A 175 21.49 -4.88 -57.25
N THR A 176 20.88 -5.83 -57.93
CA THR A 176 21.58 -6.67 -58.90
C THR A 176 21.39 -6.08 -60.29
N GLN A 177 22.42 -5.39 -60.80
CA GLN A 177 22.72 -5.36 -62.23
C GLN A 177 24.23 -5.45 -62.42
N GLN A 178 24.63 -6.48 -63.16
CA GLN A 178 25.99 -6.83 -63.54
C GLN A 178 26.13 -6.67 -65.07
N SER A 179 27.20 -5.99 -65.49
CA SER A 179 27.96 -6.08 -66.77
C SER A 179 28.53 -4.69 -67.07
N ASP A 180 29.77 -4.41 -67.48
CA ASP A 180 30.95 -5.19 -67.86
C ASP A 180 32.14 -4.21 -67.87
N GLY A 181 33.36 -4.73 -67.69
CA GLY A 181 34.54 -4.26 -68.43
C GLY A 181 35.40 -3.13 -67.84
N GLY A 182 36.65 -3.49 -67.50
CA GLY A 182 37.81 -2.73 -67.98
C GLY A 182 38.62 -1.91 -66.96
N GLY A 183 39.74 -2.49 -66.53
CA GLY A 183 41.02 -1.78 -66.50
C GLY A 183 41.37 -0.91 -65.30
N GLY A 184 42.45 -1.29 -64.61
CA GLY A 184 43.46 -0.31 -64.23
C GLY A 184 43.78 -0.14 -62.75
N SER A 185 45.06 -0.36 -62.46
CA SER A 185 45.88 0.40 -61.50
C SER A 185 45.76 0.12 -60.00
N LEU A 186 46.81 -0.56 -59.53
CA LEU A 186 47.44 -0.46 -58.21
C LEU A 186 47.45 0.98 -57.67
N PHE A 187 47.17 1.19 -56.38
CA PHE A 187 47.99 2.05 -55.50
C PHE A 187 47.65 1.80 -54.02
N TRP A 188 48.72 1.71 -53.22
CA TRP A 188 48.78 1.49 -51.78
C TRP A 188 48.39 2.71 -50.93
N LEU A 189 47.96 2.48 -49.68
CA LEU A 189 48.34 3.17 -48.41
C LEU A 189 47.15 3.46 -47.46
N ILE A 190 47.17 2.76 -46.31
CA ILE A 190 46.71 3.22 -44.99
C ILE A 190 47.99 3.69 -44.23
N PRO A 191 48.00 4.55 -43.18
CA PRO A 191 46.99 5.42 -42.55
C PRO A 191 47.45 6.90 -42.41
N ALA A 192 46.55 7.79 -41.95
CA ALA A 192 46.97 9.00 -41.26
C ALA A 192 46.09 9.28 -40.02
N LEU A 193 46.75 9.22 -38.86
CA LEU A 193 46.32 9.76 -37.58
C LEU A 193 46.09 11.27 -37.68
N PHE A 194 45.03 11.79 -37.08
CA PHE A 194 45.05 13.10 -36.44
C PHE A 194 44.31 13.06 -35.09
N PHE A 195 45.08 13.24 -34.03
CA PHE A 195 44.64 13.71 -32.73
C PHE A 195 44.01 15.10 -32.85
N THR A 196 42.98 15.40 -32.06
CA THR A 196 42.92 16.63 -31.24
C THR A 196 41.94 16.43 -30.08
N ALA A 197 42.31 17.00 -28.93
CA ALA A 197 41.87 16.73 -27.59
C ALA A 197 40.68 17.59 -27.08
N CYS A 198 40.08 17.09 -25.99
CA CYS A 198 39.56 17.79 -24.80
C CYS A 198 38.42 18.82 -24.92
N ARG A 199 37.38 18.65 -24.07
CA ARG A 199 37.27 19.36 -22.77
C ARG A 199 36.11 18.86 -21.89
N LYS A 200 36.44 18.41 -20.67
CA LYS A 200 35.54 18.23 -19.52
C LYS A 200 35.19 19.57 -18.87
N ARG A 201 33.98 19.69 -18.28
CA ARG A 201 33.60 20.49 -17.10
C ARG A 201 32.10 20.20 -16.85
N LYS A 202 31.57 20.02 -15.65
CA LYS A 202 32.08 19.87 -14.30
C LYS A 202 30.94 19.18 -13.53
#